data_AF-A0A6P6KBZ7-F1
#
_entry.id   AF-A0A6P6KBZ7-F1
#
_cell.length_a   1.000
_cell.length_b   1.000
_cell.length_c   1.000
_cell.angle_alpha   90.00
_cell.angle_beta   90.00
_cell.angle_gamma   90.00
#
_symmetry.space_group_name_H-M   'P 1'
#
loop_
_entity.id
_entity.type
_entity.pdbx_description
1 polymer ?
#
loop_
_entity_poly.entity_id
_entity_poly.type
_entity_poly.pdbx_seq_one_letter_code
_entity_poly.pdbx_strand_id
1 'polypeptide(L)'
;MDKKESINRICQNKVFLLETLSVEAEIILQHVQQAGIITMREYGNLSDIPQREKRVISLLDKLMGKGEETCRRFIELLRKDDILEIFPLLKDHAVISSPVQEVCQYKIAQNPRGTCVIINNVHFATLSERMGSDLDQEKLAKVFRWLGFEVVVHRNKTAAEMKNLLEDLGKTVDGDCFVCCILSHGIKEGVCGTDGDVISVDKIREPFNGTNCQRLVGKPKLFFIQACRGKRNQNRVQVQADSSEDGESEMEVDGDDFDITIPADTDFLIARSTTDGHLSYRKPEEGSWFIQSLCRNLEQHCPLGTDIYTVLLCVNNEVSSQGIKCKQMPVHEVAMRKKLVLLPP
;
A
#
# COMPACT_ATOMS: atom_id res chain seq x y z
N MET A 1 -17.45 -10.42 8.31
CA MET A 1 -18.36 -10.77 7.21
C MET A 1 -19.68 -10.08 7.46
N ASP A 2 -20.00 -9.09 6.65
CA ASP A 2 -21.28 -8.39 6.70
C ASP A 2 -22.42 -9.36 6.36
N LYS A 3 -23.51 -9.34 7.13
CA LYS A 3 -24.55 -10.38 7.07
C LYS A 3 -25.45 -10.28 5.81
N LYS A 4 -25.28 -9.27 4.95
CA LYS A 4 -26.17 -8.95 3.81
C LYS A 4 -25.47 -8.35 2.57
N GLU A 5 -24.19 -8.67 2.33
CA GLU A 5 -23.41 -8.04 1.25
C GLU A 5 -24.00 -8.28 -0.15
N SER A 6 -24.38 -9.51 -0.46
CA SER A 6 -24.92 -9.94 -1.75
C SER A 6 -26.32 -9.38 -1.99
N ILE A 7 -27.15 -9.34 -0.94
CA ILE A 7 -28.46 -8.67 -1.00
C ILE A 7 -28.26 -7.18 -1.34
N ASN A 8 -27.36 -6.50 -0.63
CA ASN A 8 -27.08 -5.07 -0.85
C ASN A 8 -26.57 -4.82 -2.28
N ARG A 9 -25.70 -5.68 -2.81
CA ARG A 9 -25.21 -5.62 -4.19
C ARG A 9 -26.36 -5.73 -5.21
N ILE A 10 -27.28 -6.67 -5.03
CA ILE A 10 -28.43 -6.81 -5.93
C ILE A 10 -29.34 -5.57 -5.80
N CYS A 11 -29.59 -5.07 -4.58
CA CYS A 11 -30.42 -3.88 -4.37
C CYS A 11 -29.83 -2.63 -5.03
N GLN A 12 -28.54 -2.36 -4.84
CA GLN A 12 -27.86 -1.18 -5.38
C GLN A 12 -27.85 -1.15 -6.91
N ASN A 13 -27.90 -2.33 -7.53
CA ASN A 13 -27.83 -2.48 -8.98
C ASN A 13 -29.14 -3.01 -9.59
N LYS A 14 -30.26 -2.91 -8.86
CA LYS A 14 -31.55 -3.51 -9.26
C LYS A 14 -32.04 -2.99 -10.61
N VAL A 15 -31.83 -1.70 -10.89
CA VAL A 15 -32.23 -1.06 -12.16
C VAL A 15 -31.45 -1.68 -13.33
N PHE A 16 -30.12 -1.72 -13.22
CA PHE A 16 -29.26 -2.32 -14.23
C PHE A 16 -29.58 -3.80 -14.47
N LEU A 17 -29.78 -4.57 -13.40
CA LEU A 17 -30.14 -5.99 -13.50
C LEU A 17 -31.50 -6.18 -14.17
N LEU A 18 -32.46 -5.30 -13.88
CA LEU A 18 -33.76 -5.31 -14.53
C LEU A 18 -33.63 -5.07 -16.02
N GLU A 19 -32.92 -4.02 -16.43
CA GLU A 19 -32.73 -3.66 -17.84
C GLU A 19 -31.99 -4.77 -18.59
N THR A 20 -30.90 -5.28 -18.01
CA THR A 20 -30.04 -6.28 -18.65
C THR A 20 -30.71 -7.65 -18.76
N LEU A 21 -31.28 -8.15 -17.66
CA LEU A 21 -31.85 -9.51 -17.64
C LEU A 21 -33.22 -9.59 -18.31
N SER A 22 -33.93 -8.47 -18.48
CA SER A 22 -35.23 -8.47 -19.15
C SER A 22 -35.14 -8.71 -20.66
N VAL A 23 -33.95 -8.54 -21.26
CA VAL A 23 -33.70 -8.86 -22.67
C VAL A 23 -34.06 -10.32 -22.95
N GLU A 24 -33.54 -11.23 -22.11
CA GLU A 24 -33.74 -12.69 -22.19
C GLU A 24 -34.24 -13.27 -20.86
N ALA A 25 -35.37 -12.75 -20.37
CA ALA A 25 -35.94 -13.08 -19.05
C ALA A 25 -36.27 -14.57 -18.85
N GLU A 26 -36.52 -15.31 -19.92
CA GLU A 26 -36.80 -16.75 -19.87
C GLU A 26 -35.54 -17.58 -19.73
N ILE A 27 -34.50 -17.22 -20.47
CA ILE A 27 -33.19 -17.88 -20.44
C ILE A 27 -32.58 -17.76 -19.04
N ILE A 28 -32.51 -16.54 -18.49
CA ILE A 28 -31.97 -16.37 -17.12
C ILE A 28 -32.79 -17.14 -16.09
N LEU A 29 -34.12 -17.17 -16.20
CA LEU A 29 -34.98 -17.91 -15.28
C LEU A 29 -34.71 -19.43 -15.35
N GLN A 30 -34.47 -19.97 -16.55
CA GLN A 30 -34.08 -21.36 -16.75
C GLN A 30 -32.73 -21.67 -16.11
N HIS A 31 -31.71 -20.82 -16.32
CA HIS A 31 -30.39 -21.02 -15.70
C HIS A 31 -30.44 -20.92 -14.17
N VAL A 32 -31.26 -20.03 -13.60
CA VAL A 32 -31.46 -19.92 -12.14
C VAL A 32 -32.10 -21.18 -11.57
N GLN A 33 -33.05 -21.78 -12.30
CA GLN A 33 -33.67 -23.05 -11.92
C GLN A 33 -32.68 -24.21 -12.03
N GLN A 34 -31.95 -24.31 -13.14
CA GLN A 34 -30.96 -25.36 -13.38
C GLN A 34 -29.83 -25.32 -12.34
N ALA A 35 -29.44 -24.12 -11.90
CA ALA A 35 -28.48 -23.92 -10.82
C ALA A 35 -29.03 -24.26 -9.43
N GLY A 36 -30.31 -24.63 -9.30
CA GLY A 36 -30.95 -25.00 -8.03
C GLY A 36 -31.09 -23.84 -7.05
N ILE A 37 -31.21 -22.60 -7.56
CA ILE A 37 -31.39 -21.39 -6.75
C ILE A 37 -32.89 -21.19 -6.45
N ILE A 38 -33.74 -21.55 -7.41
CA ILE A 38 -35.21 -21.64 -7.26
C ILE A 38 -35.71 -23.06 -7.49
N THR A 39 -36.84 -23.39 -6.89
CA THR A 39 -37.52 -24.69 -7.04
C THR A 39 -38.35 -24.74 -8.31
N MET A 40 -38.72 -25.94 -8.78
CA MET A 40 -39.60 -26.10 -9.95
C MET A 40 -40.96 -25.40 -9.79
N ARG A 41 -41.52 -25.38 -8.58
CA ARG A 41 -42.77 -24.68 -8.29
C ARG A 41 -42.61 -23.16 -8.42
N GLU A 42 -41.48 -22.63 -7.96
CA GLU A 42 -41.17 -21.20 -8.07
C GLU A 42 -40.87 -20.81 -9.52
N TYR A 43 -40.19 -21.68 -10.27
CA TYR A 43 -40.01 -21.52 -11.71
C TYR A 43 -41.36 -21.41 -12.42
N GLY A 44 -42.29 -22.35 -12.18
CA GLY A 44 -43.63 -22.31 -12.78
C GLY A 44 -44.39 -21.02 -12.50
N ASN A 45 -44.39 -20.58 -11.24
CA ASN A 45 -45.04 -19.31 -10.85
C ASN A 45 -44.41 -18.08 -11.54
N LEU A 46 -43.09 -18.11 -11.80
CA LEU A 46 -42.38 -17.02 -12.47
C LEU A 46 -42.52 -17.09 -13.99
N SER A 47 -42.56 -18.30 -14.58
CA SER A 47 -42.73 -18.49 -16.02
C SER A 47 -44.10 -18.04 -16.51
N ASP A 48 -45.13 -18.19 -15.67
CA ASP A 48 -46.51 -17.77 -15.97
C ASP A 48 -46.69 -16.25 -16.05
N ILE A 49 -45.68 -15.46 -15.63
CA ILE A 49 -45.73 -14.00 -15.71
C ILE A 49 -45.51 -13.56 -17.17
N PRO A 50 -46.47 -12.89 -17.82
CA PRO A 50 -46.39 -12.56 -19.25
C PRO A 50 -45.44 -11.41 -19.59
N GLN A 51 -45.21 -10.49 -18.65
CA GLN A 51 -44.34 -9.33 -18.86
C GLN A 51 -42.90 -9.64 -18.41
N ARG A 52 -41.93 -9.49 -19.33
CA ARG A 52 -40.50 -9.80 -19.10
C ARG A 52 -39.92 -9.05 -17.89
N GLU A 53 -40.16 -7.75 -17.81
CA GLU A 53 -39.71 -6.92 -16.68
C GLU A 53 -40.32 -7.39 -15.35
N LYS A 54 -41.63 -7.61 -15.30
CA LYS A 54 -42.30 -8.09 -14.08
C LYS A 54 -41.80 -9.47 -13.65
N ARG A 55 -41.44 -10.32 -14.61
CA ARG A 55 -40.83 -11.63 -14.35
C ARG A 55 -39.48 -11.47 -13.66
N VAL A 56 -38.60 -10.60 -14.18
CA VAL A 56 -37.28 -10.32 -13.57
C VAL A 56 -37.42 -9.64 -12.21
N ILE A 57 -38.34 -8.68 -12.05
CA ILE A 57 -38.62 -8.05 -10.73
C ILE A 57 -39.02 -9.11 -9.72
N SER A 58 -39.97 -9.98 -10.09
CA SER A 58 -40.46 -11.05 -9.20
C SER A 58 -39.37 -12.06 -8.88
N LEU A 59 -38.49 -12.36 -9.84
CA LEU A 59 -37.32 -13.20 -9.62
C LEU A 59 -36.36 -12.56 -8.61
N LEU A 60 -35.95 -11.31 -8.82
CA LEU A 60 -35.03 -10.60 -7.91
C LEU A 60 -35.61 -10.48 -6.50
N ASP A 61 -36.90 -10.12 -6.37
CA ASP A 61 -37.57 -10.03 -5.08
C ASP A 61 -37.63 -11.38 -4.37
N LYS A 62 -37.85 -12.46 -5.11
CA LYS A 62 -37.83 -13.83 -4.57
C LYS A 62 -36.44 -14.23 -4.09
N LEU A 63 -35.39 -13.91 -4.84
CA LEU A 63 -34.01 -14.19 -4.47
C LEU A 63 -33.63 -13.45 -3.18
N MET A 64 -33.95 -12.16 -3.09
CA MET A 64 -33.72 -11.34 -1.90
C MET A 64 -34.51 -11.86 -0.69
N GLY A 65 -35.75 -12.31 -0.88
CA GLY A 65 -36.59 -12.87 0.18
C GLY A 65 -36.09 -14.22 0.74
N LYS A 66 -35.31 -14.99 -0.04
CA LYS A 66 -34.71 -16.25 0.41
C LYS A 66 -33.41 -16.08 1.21
N GLY A 67 -32.83 -14.88 1.22
CA GLY A 67 -31.68 -14.54 2.04
C GLY A 67 -30.33 -14.58 1.30
N GLU A 68 -29.28 -14.18 2.04
CA GLU A 68 -27.95 -13.84 1.53
C GLU A 68 -27.31 -14.93 0.68
N GLU A 69 -27.38 -16.19 1.12
CA GLU A 69 -26.79 -17.32 0.42
C GLU A 69 -27.40 -17.55 -0.96
N THR A 70 -28.70 -17.29 -1.11
CA THR A 70 -29.39 -17.39 -2.42
C THR A 70 -28.93 -16.28 -3.36
N CYS A 71 -28.80 -15.06 -2.84
CA CYS A 71 -28.28 -13.91 -3.59
C CYS A 71 -26.82 -14.12 -4.01
N ARG A 72 -25.98 -14.67 -3.13
CA ARG A 72 -24.57 -15.01 -3.43
C ARG A 72 -24.47 -16.00 -4.59
N ARG A 73 -25.22 -17.11 -4.53
CA ARG A 73 -25.27 -18.12 -5.60
C ARG A 73 -25.80 -17.54 -6.92
N PHE A 74 -26.72 -16.59 -6.86
CA PHE A 74 -27.20 -15.90 -8.06
C PHE A 74 -26.12 -15.00 -8.69
N ILE A 75 -25.39 -14.22 -7.89
CA ILE A 75 -24.26 -13.41 -8.40
C ILE A 75 -23.18 -14.32 -9.01
N GLU A 76 -22.90 -15.48 -8.41
CA GLU A 76 -21.98 -16.47 -8.97
C GLU A 76 -22.46 -17.07 -10.28
N LEU A 77 -23.78 -17.30 -10.43
CA LEU A 77 -24.35 -17.73 -11.70
C LEU A 77 -24.14 -16.67 -12.79
N LEU A 78 -24.34 -15.38 -12.47
CA LEU A 78 -24.15 -14.29 -13.42
C LEU A 78 -22.70 -14.11 -13.91
N ARG A 79 -21.73 -14.72 -13.23
CA ARG A 79 -20.31 -14.71 -13.61
C ARG A 79 -19.93 -15.81 -14.60
N LYS A 80 -20.80 -16.80 -14.84
CA LYS A 80 -20.45 -17.91 -15.72
C LYS A 80 -20.38 -17.46 -17.17
N ASP A 81 -19.43 -18.01 -17.92
CA ASP A 81 -19.18 -17.62 -19.32
C ASP A 81 -20.41 -17.77 -20.20
N ASP A 82 -21.21 -18.84 -20.00
CA ASP A 82 -22.47 -19.08 -20.71
C ASP A 82 -23.48 -17.93 -20.49
N ILE A 83 -23.58 -17.40 -19.27
CA ILE A 83 -24.43 -16.25 -18.97
C ILE A 83 -23.85 -14.96 -19.53
N LEU A 84 -22.53 -14.78 -19.48
CA LEU A 84 -21.86 -13.58 -19.99
C LEU A 84 -21.87 -13.48 -21.52
N GLU A 85 -22.00 -14.61 -22.22
CA GLU A 85 -22.27 -14.63 -23.66
C GLU A 85 -23.68 -14.14 -23.99
N ILE A 86 -24.67 -14.50 -23.17
CA ILE A 86 -26.08 -14.09 -23.35
C ILE A 86 -26.29 -12.63 -22.91
N PHE A 87 -25.59 -12.19 -21.86
CA PHE A 87 -25.69 -10.85 -21.29
C PHE A 87 -24.31 -10.16 -21.25
N PRO A 88 -23.77 -9.69 -22.39
CA PRO A 88 -22.43 -9.08 -22.46
C PRO A 88 -22.27 -7.86 -21.57
N LEU A 89 -23.35 -7.09 -21.35
CA LEU A 89 -23.36 -5.91 -20.47
C LEU A 89 -22.98 -6.23 -19.02
N LEU A 90 -23.05 -7.49 -18.60
CA LEU A 90 -22.62 -7.91 -17.28
C LEU A 90 -21.10 -7.88 -17.10
N LYS A 91 -20.30 -8.10 -18.16
CA LYS A 91 -18.85 -8.39 -18.08
C LYS A 91 -18.04 -7.35 -17.31
N ASP A 92 -18.48 -6.09 -17.31
CA ASP A 92 -17.78 -4.97 -16.66
C ASP A 92 -18.60 -4.31 -15.53
N HIS A 93 -19.72 -4.91 -15.15
CA HIS A 93 -20.62 -4.29 -14.19
C HIS A 93 -20.29 -4.63 -12.74
N ALA A 94 -20.44 -3.63 -11.86
CA ALA A 94 -20.12 -3.72 -10.43
C ALA A 94 -20.82 -4.88 -9.70
N VAL A 95 -21.97 -5.36 -10.20
CA VAL A 95 -22.72 -6.51 -9.64
C VAL A 95 -21.89 -7.78 -9.60
N ILE A 96 -21.24 -8.11 -10.72
CA ILE A 96 -20.50 -9.37 -10.86
C ILE A 96 -19.01 -9.18 -10.68
N SER A 97 -18.51 -7.93 -10.68
CA SER A 97 -17.15 -7.65 -10.26
C SER A 97 -16.87 -8.33 -8.92
N SER A 98 -15.77 -9.08 -8.84
CA SER A 98 -15.30 -9.59 -7.55
C SER A 98 -15.21 -8.41 -6.59
N PRO A 99 -15.58 -8.55 -5.30
CA PRO A 99 -15.08 -7.60 -4.32
C PRO A 99 -13.57 -7.50 -4.56
N VAL A 100 -13.03 -6.28 -4.66
CA VAL A 100 -11.57 -6.10 -4.69
C VAL A 100 -11.04 -6.98 -3.57
N GLN A 101 -10.27 -8.00 -3.94
CA GLN A 101 -9.83 -9.02 -3.00
C GLN A 101 -9.20 -8.27 -1.82
N GLU A 102 -9.78 -8.43 -0.63
CA GLU A 102 -9.38 -7.63 0.52
C GLU A 102 -7.87 -7.83 0.70
N VAL A 103 -7.09 -6.77 0.49
CA VAL A 103 -5.63 -6.88 0.44
C VAL A 103 -5.18 -7.52 1.74
N CYS A 104 -4.60 -8.72 1.65
CA CYS A 104 -4.16 -9.49 2.79
C CYS A 104 -3.23 -8.64 3.68
N GLN A 105 -3.29 -8.82 5.00
CA GLN A 105 -2.45 -8.08 5.95
C GLN A 105 -1.23 -8.92 6.37
N TYR A 106 -0.08 -8.29 6.61
CA TYR A 106 1.05 -8.94 7.28
C TYR A 106 0.67 -9.28 8.73
N LYS A 107 1.06 -10.48 9.18
CA LYS A 107 0.89 -10.91 10.56
C LYS A 107 2.04 -10.36 11.40
N ILE A 108 1.74 -9.45 12.32
CA ILE A 108 2.72 -8.88 13.26
C ILE A 108 2.26 -9.22 14.69
N ALA A 109 2.75 -10.33 15.22
CA ALA A 109 2.35 -10.90 16.51
C ALA A 109 3.50 -10.99 17.53
N GLN A 110 4.76 -10.97 17.08
CA GLN A 110 5.91 -11.05 17.97
C GLN A 110 6.07 -9.79 18.84
N ASN A 111 6.63 -10.00 20.04
CA ASN A 111 7.03 -8.94 20.97
C ASN A 111 8.43 -9.27 21.53
N PRO A 112 9.49 -8.52 21.17
CA PRO A 112 9.48 -7.37 20.26
C PRO A 112 9.05 -7.77 18.83
N ARG A 113 8.44 -6.83 18.09
CA ARG A 113 7.97 -7.04 16.70
C ARG A 113 9.12 -7.31 15.73
N GLY A 114 10.32 -6.93 16.12
CA GLY A 114 11.57 -7.02 15.38
C GLY A 114 12.47 -5.85 15.71
N THR A 115 13.57 -5.74 14.97
CA THR A 115 14.59 -4.72 15.20
C THR A 115 14.31 -3.44 14.39
N CYS A 116 14.47 -2.30 15.05
CA CYS A 116 14.54 -0.97 14.42
C CYS A 116 15.94 -0.40 14.60
N VAL A 117 16.70 -0.29 13.51
CA VAL A 117 18.06 0.23 13.51
C VAL A 117 18.05 1.68 13.07
N ILE A 118 18.66 2.58 13.85
CA ILE A 118 18.78 4.00 13.53
C ILE A 118 20.25 4.34 13.35
N ILE A 119 20.66 4.72 12.15
CA ILE A 119 22.00 5.25 11.85
C ILE A 119 21.90 6.77 11.79
N ASN A 120 22.53 7.46 12.74
CA ASN A 120 22.51 8.92 12.84
C ASN A 120 23.92 9.50 12.66
N ASN A 121 24.19 10.06 11.49
CA ASN A 121 25.44 10.72 11.17
C ASN A 121 25.27 12.23 11.37
N VAL A 122 25.99 12.79 12.35
CA VAL A 122 25.91 14.19 12.77
C VAL A 122 27.19 14.93 12.42
N HIS A 123 28.34 14.36 12.78
CA HIS A 123 29.65 14.97 12.55
C HIS A 123 30.31 14.30 11.35
N PHE A 124 30.81 15.12 10.43
CA PHE A 124 31.47 14.67 9.20
C PHE A 124 32.85 15.30 9.13
N ALA A 125 33.80 14.59 8.52
CA ALA A 125 35.15 15.11 8.33
C ALA A 125 35.20 16.30 7.36
N THR A 126 34.39 16.24 6.30
CA THR A 126 34.45 17.17 5.16
C THR A 126 33.12 17.90 4.89
N LEU A 127 32.01 17.40 5.46
CA LEU A 127 30.67 17.98 5.29
C LEU A 127 30.24 18.76 6.53
N SER A 128 29.24 19.61 6.37
CA SER A 128 28.70 20.40 7.48
C SER A 128 28.03 19.51 8.54
N GLU A 129 28.06 19.96 9.79
CA GLU A 129 27.41 19.27 10.88
C GLU A 129 25.87 19.26 10.74
N ARG A 130 25.24 18.15 11.10
CA ARG A 130 23.79 17.96 11.00
C ARG A 130 23.04 18.29 12.29
N MET A 131 23.15 19.55 12.75
CA MET A 131 22.48 20.05 13.96
C MET A 131 20.98 19.72 14.03
N GLY A 132 20.49 19.20 15.15
CA GLY A 132 19.07 18.81 15.29
C GLY A 132 18.73 17.43 14.71
N SER A 133 19.68 16.71 14.10
CA SER A 133 19.47 15.29 13.74
C SER A 133 19.31 14.39 14.98
N ASP A 134 19.81 14.84 16.13
CA ASP A 134 19.61 14.13 17.41
C ASP A 134 18.16 14.17 17.87
N LEU A 135 17.46 15.28 17.62
CA LEU A 135 16.01 15.39 17.87
C LEU A 135 15.23 14.39 17.02
N ASP A 136 15.61 14.24 15.75
CA ASP A 136 15.02 13.25 14.84
C ASP A 136 15.28 11.82 15.32
N GLN A 137 16.53 11.50 15.70
CA GLN A 137 16.92 10.20 16.24
C GLN A 137 16.13 9.85 17.50
N GLU A 138 16.03 10.77 18.46
CA GLU A 138 15.30 10.57 19.71
C GLU A 138 13.81 10.34 19.46
N LYS A 139 13.20 11.14 18.56
CA LYS A 139 11.79 11.02 18.21
C LYS A 139 11.49 9.69 17.52
N LEU A 140 12.32 9.27 16.56
CA LEU A 140 12.23 7.95 15.93
C LEU A 140 12.36 6.82 16.95
N ALA A 141 13.36 6.89 17.82
CA ALA A 141 13.58 5.87 18.84
C ALA A 141 12.38 5.76 19.80
N LYS A 142 11.79 6.90 20.19
CA LYS A 142 10.58 6.94 21.01
C LYS A 142 9.40 6.28 20.31
N VAL A 143 9.10 6.67 19.07
CA VAL A 143 7.94 6.15 18.32
C VAL A 143 8.09 4.66 18.02
N PHE A 144 9.24 4.20 17.55
CA PHE A 144 9.42 2.78 17.23
C PHE A 144 9.46 1.88 18.47
N ARG A 145 10.01 2.36 19.60
CA ARG A 145 9.85 1.64 20.89
C ARG A 145 8.38 1.55 21.30
N TRP A 146 7.65 2.65 21.18
CA TRP A 146 6.21 2.68 21.48
C TRP A 146 5.40 1.76 20.56
N LEU A 147 5.81 1.59 19.30
CA LEU A 147 5.22 0.62 18.39
C LEU A 147 5.65 -0.84 18.66
N GLY A 148 6.51 -1.10 19.65
CA GLY A 148 6.91 -2.45 20.06
C GLY A 148 8.15 -3.01 19.35
N PHE A 149 9.00 -2.15 18.78
CA PHE A 149 10.29 -2.56 18.20
C PHE A 149 11.43 -2.47 19.20
N GLU A 150 12.41 -3.36 19.05
CA GLU A 150 13.70 -3.23 19.71
C GLU A 150 14.56 -2.21 18.95
N VAL A 151 14.80 -1.04 19.54
CA VAL A 151 15.52 0.06 18.88
C VAL A 151 17.00 0.05 19.22
N VAL A 152 17.84 -0.04 18.19
CA VAL A 152 19.31 0.05 18.28
C VAL A 152 19.79 1.28 17.51
N VAL A 153 20.63 2.10 18.16
CA VAL A 153 21.12 3.36 17.58
C VAL A 153 22.62 3.30 17.35
N HIS A 154 23.06 3.66 16.14
CA HIS A 154 24.46 3.81 15.76
C HIS A 154 24.72 5.25 15.35
N ARG A 155 25.81 5.84 15.86
CA ARG A 155 26.20 7.22 15.55
C ARG A 155 27.45 7.28 14.69
N ASN A 156 27.47 8.28 13.81
CA ASN A 156 28.65 8.77 13.09
C ASN A 156 29.47 7.65 12.40
N LYS A 157 28.80 6.91 11.52
CA LYS A 157 29.39 5.78 10.78
C LYS A 157 29.93 6.23 9.43
N THR A 158 31.14 5.80 9.12
CA THR A 158 31.74 5.87 7.78
C THR A 158 30.95 5.01 6.80
N ALA A 159 31.15 5.21 5.50
CA ALA A 159 30.45 4.41 4.49
C ALA A 159 30.76 2.91 4.64
N ALA A 160 32.03 2.57 4.92
CA ALA A 160 32.46 1.19 5.16
C ALA A 160 31.84 0.60 6.43
N GLU A 161 31.79 1.35 7.54
CA GLU A 161 31.16 0.86 8.76
C GLU A 161 29.63 0.69 8.61
N MET A 162 28.95 1.60 7.89
CA MET A 162 27.52 1.43 7.59
C MET A 162 27.29 0.15 6.78
N LYS A 163 28.12 -0.10 5.76
CA LYS A 163 28.04 -1.31 4.95
C LYS A 163 28.20 -2.58 5.81
N ASN A 164 29.28 -2.66 6.58
CA ASN A 164 29.57 -3.82 7.43
C ASN A 164 28.47 -4.05 8.48
N LEU A 165 27.97 -2.96 9.09
CA LEU A 165 26.87 -3.02 10.04
C LEU A 165 25.60 -3.63 9.40
N LEU A 166 25.21 -3.15 8.22
CA LEU A 166 24.02 -3.65 7.53
C LEU A 166 24.18 -5.11 7.07
N GLU A 167 25.39 -5.49 6.61
CA GLU A 167 25.72 -6.89 6.28
C GLU A 167 25.63 -7.82 7.49
N ASP A 168 26.09 -7.39 8.65
CA ASP A 168 26.01 -8.20 9.88
C ASP A 168 24.60 -8.27 10.44
N LEU A 169 23.83 -7.18 10.32
CA LEU A 169 22.41 -7.17 10.65
C LEU A 169 21.63 -8.13 9.77
N GLY A 170 21.84 -8.13 8.45
CA GLY A 170 21.18 -9.05 7.52
C GLY A 170 21.32 -10.53 7.90
N LYS A 171 22.42 -10.90 8.56
CA LYS A 171 22.67 -12.27 9.04
C LYS A 171 21.96 -12.60 10.36
N THR A 172 21.72 -11.59 11.20
CA THR A 172 21.37 -11.77 12.63
C THR A 172 19.95 -11.34 12.97
N VAL A 173 19.37 -10.40 12.24
CA VAL A 173 18.02 -9.88 12.54
C VAL A 173 16.95 -10.97 12.40
N ASP A 174 16.00 -10.90 13.32
CA ASP A 174 14.77 -11.70 13.33
C ASP A 174 13.63 -10.79 13.84
N GLY A 175 12.41 -11.24 13.65
CA GLY A 175 11.23 -10.41 13.89
C GLY A 175 10.15 -10.63 12.84
N ASP A 176 8.94 -10.14 13.10
CA ASP A 176 7.85 -10.05 12.13
C ASP A 176 8.01 -8.84 11.19
N CYS A 177 8.82 -7.84 11.56
CA CYS A 177 9.09 -6.64 10.77
C CYS A 177 10.49 -6.11 11.05
N PHE A 178 11.18 -5.64 10.01
CA PHE A 178 12.46 -4.94 10.15
C PHE A 178 12.32 -3.46 9.78
N VAL A 179 12.95 -2.58 10.55
CA VAL A 179 12.98 -1.14 10.29
C VAL A 179 14.42 -0.64 10.27
N CYS A 180 14.78 0.16 9.27
CA CYS A 180 16.05 0.85 9.18
C CYS A 180 15.84 2.33 8.90
N CYS A 181 16.26 3.19 9.81
CA CYS A 181 16.22 4.64 9.69
C CYS A 181 17.64 5.17 9.48
N ILE A 182 17.88 5.93 8.41
CA ILE A 182 19.20 6.51 8.11
C ILE A 182 19.07 8.03 8.04
N LEU A 183 19.77 8.71 8.95
CA LEU A 183 19.83 10.17 9.05
C LEU A 183 21.25 10.62 8.68
N SER A 184 21.44 11.12 7.46
CA SER A 184 22.77 11.54 7.00
C SER A 184 22.69 12.66 5.95
N HIS A 185 23.84 13.07 5.43
CA HIS A 185 23.92 13.75 4.13
C HIS A 185 23.71 12.74 3.00
N GLY A 186 23.38 13.25 1.82
CA GLY A 186 23.26 12.42 0.63
C GLY A 186 23.42 13.21 -0.65
N ILE A 187 23.65 12.46 -1.71
CA ILE A 187 23.74 12.94 -3.09
C ILE A 187 22.84 12.05 -3.97
N LYS A 188 22.85 12.25 -5.29
CA LYS A 188 21.97 11.51 -6.20
C LYS A 188 22.24 10.00 -6.11
N GLU A 189 23.50 9.65 -5.95
CA GLU A 189 24.07 8.30 -5.94
C GLU A 189 23.78 7.52 -4.65
N GLY A 190 23.47 8.21 -3.54
CA GLY A 190 23.20 7.55 -2.27
C GLY A 190 23.44 8.39 -1.03
N VAL A 191 23.69 7.70 0.08
CA VAL A 191 23.86 8.25 1.42
C VAL A 191 25.36 8.41 1.73
N CYS A 192 25.75 9.55 2.28
CA CYS A 192 27.13 9.80 2.70
C CYS A 192 27.43 9.16 4.06
N GLY A 193 28.60 8.54 4.20
CA GLY A 193 29.23 8.27 5.48
C GLY A 193 29.89 9.52 6.06
N THR A 194 30.36 9.44 7.31
CA THR A 194 31.05 10.54 8.00
C THR A 194 32.41 10.91 7.38
N ASP A 195 32.99 9.99 6.62
CA ASP A 195 34.16 10.13 5.75
C ASP A 195 33.87 10.87 4.45
N GLY A 196 32.60 11.05 4.08
CA GLY A 196 32.17 11.68 2.83
C GLY A 196 31.97 10.69 1.67
N ASP A 197 32.39 9.43 1.85
CA ASP A 197 32.14 8.34 0.90
C ASP A 197 30.66 7.99 0.85
N VAL A 198 30.23 7.37 -0.25
CA VAL A 198 28.80 7.19 -0.55
C VAL A 198 28.43 5.72 -0.68
N ILE A 199 27.33 5.34 -0.03
CA ILE A 199 26.69 4.03 -0.17
C ILE A 199 25.35 4.19 -0.91
N SER A 200 25.15 3.38 -1.96
CA SER A 200 23.88 3.39 -2.70
C SER A 200 22.76 2.77 -1.87
N VAL A 201 21.51 3.17 -2.16
CA VAL A 201 20.33 2.60 -1.49
C VAL A 201 20.19 1.10 -1.77
N ASP A 202 20.62 0.64 -2.95
CA ASP A 202 20.65 -0.80 -3.29
C ASP A 202 21.56 -1.58 -2.35
N LYS A 203 22.78 -1.09 -2.11
CA LYS A 203 23.72 -1.71 -1.15
C LYS A 203 23.22 -1.66 0.30
N ILE A 204 22.37 -0.68 0.63
CA ILE A 204 21.74 -0.59 1.96
C ILE A 204 20.67 -1.69 2.14
N ARG A 205 19.85 -1.95 1.11
CA ARG A 205 18.73 -2.91 1.20
C ARG A 205 19.12 -4.36 0.90
N GLU A 206 20.15 -4.55 0.07
CA GLU A 206 20.61 -5.86 -0.41
C GLU A 206 20.81 -6.91 0.71
N PRO A 207 21.41 -6.57 1.88
CA PRO A 207 21.57 -7.55 2.96
C PRO A 207 20.26 -8.14 3.50
N PHE A 208 19.11 -7.50 3.25
CA PHE A 208 17.80 -7.86 3.80
C PHE A 208 16.86 -8.49 2.78
N ASN A 209 17.31 -8.72 1.54
CA ASN A 209 16.49 -9.36 0.51
C ASN A 209 16.30 -10.86 0.79
N GLY A 210 15.44 -11.51 0.01
CA GLY A 210 15.09 -12.92 0.21
C GLY A 210 16.26 -13.89 0.05
N THR A 211 17.33 -13.49 -0.63
CA THR A 211 18.54 -14.31 -0.81
C THR A 211 19.45 -14.20 0.41
N ASN A 212 19.67 -12.97 0.90
CA ASN A 212 20.67 -12.67 1.94
C ASN A 212 20.10 -12.80 3.36
N CYS A 213 18.79 -12.61 3.55
CA CYS A 213 18.13 -12.69 4.85
C CYS A 213 16.88 -13.59 4.81
N GLN A 214 17.10 -14.91 4.86
CA GLN A 214 16.02 -15.91 4.86
C GLN A 214 15.00 -15.70 5.99
N ARG A 215 15.42 -15.15 7.14
CA ARG A 215 14.55 -14.89 8.30
C ARG A 215 13.48 -13.81 8.04
N LEU A 216 13.69 -12.95 7.04
CA LEU A 216 12.79 -11.86 6.66
C LEU A 216 12.03 -12.12 5.35
N VAL A 217 12.09 -13.33 4.79
CA VAL A 217 11.29 -13.71 3.62
C VAL A 217 9.80 -13.65 3.97
N GLY A 218 9.01 -12.94 3.15
CA GLY A 218 7.58 -12.77 3.40
C GLY A 218 7.22 -11.77 4.50
N LYS A 219 8.22 -11.10 5.07
CA LYS A 219 8.06 -10.14 6.16
C LYS A 219 8.39 -8.71 5.70
N PRO A 220 7.65 -7.69 6.20
CA PRO A 220 7.87 -6.31 5.82
C PRO A 220 9.22 -5.77 6.28
N LYS A 221 9.87 -5.01 5.38
CA LYS A 221 11.18 -4.38 5.56
C LYS A 221 11.06 -2.89 5.24
N LEU A 222 11.05 -2.04 6.26
CA LEU A 222 10.83 -0.60 6.14
C LEU A 222 12.15 0.16 6.21
N PHE A 223 12.42 1.01 5.23
CA PHE A 223 13.59 1.89 5.20
C PHE A 223 13.14 3.35 5.15
N PHE A 224 13.56 4.16 6.13
CA PHE A 224 13.29 5.59 6.19
C PHE A 224 14.60 6.35 6.04
N ILE A 225 14.79 7.01 4.89
CA ILE A 225 16.05 7.65 4.51
C ILE A 225 15.88 9.17 4.50
N GLN A 226 16.42 9.83 5.52
CA GLN A 226 16.56 11.27 5.61
C GLN A 226 17.94 11.69 5.12
N ALA A 227 18.04 11.92 3.81
CA ALA A 227 19.24 12.40 3.14
C ALA A 227 18.85 13.25 1.92
N CYS A 228 19.67 14.26 1.59
CA CYS A 228 19.50 15.01 0.34
C CYS A 228 19.79 14.12 -0.88
N ARG A 229 19.29 14.48 -2.06
CA ARG A 229 19.56 13.74 -3.31
C ARG A 229 20.11 14.62 -4.43
N GLY A 230 20.57 15.81 -4.08
CA GLY A 230 21.13 16.81 -4.98
C GLY A 230 21.14 18.20 -4.35
N LYS A 231 21.46 19.23 -5.15
CA LYS A 231 21.57 20.63 -4.72
C LYS A 231 20.44 21.53 -5.21
N ARG A 232 19.43 21.01 -5.92
CA ARG A 232 18.36 21.83 -6.52
C ARG A 232 17.23 22.07 -5.53
N ASN A 233 16.64 23.27 -5.57
CA ASN A 233 15.38 23.56 -4.87
C ASN A 233 14.20 23.03 -5.70
N GLN A 234 13.16 22.48 -5.06
CA GLN A 234 11.94 22.09 -5.79
C GLN A 234 11.19 23.35 -6.23
N ASN A 235 10.81 23.41 -7.50
CA ASN A 235 10.04 24.51 -8.07
C ASN A 235 8.60 24.52 -7.52
N ARG A 236 8.03 25.70 -7.30
CA ARG A 236 6.64 25.89 -6.87
C ARG A 236 5.72 25.90 -8.08
N VAL A 237 4.71 25.04 -8.08
CA VAL A 237 3.57 25.13 -9.02
C VAL A 237 2.39 25.74 -8.25
N GLN A 238 1.69 26.71 -8.84
CA GLN A 238 0.44 27.22 -8.29
C GLN A 238 -0.68 26.24 -8.67
N VAL A 239 -1.34 25.65 -7.68
CA VAL A 239 -2.46 24.72 -7.90
C VAL A 239 -3.74 25.54 -8.04
N GLN A 240 -4.34 25.56 -9.23
CA GLN A 240 -5.77 25.85 -9.42
C GLN A 240 -6.52 24.52 -9.49
N ALA A 241 -7.70 24.46 -8.87
CA ALA A 241 -8.53 23.27 -8.79
C ALA A 241 -9.07 22.84 -10.16
N ASP A 242 -9.08 21.52 -10.36
CA ASP A 242 -9.58 20.65 -11.43
C ASP A 242 -10.13 21.29 -12.71
N SER A 243 -9.43 21.03 -13.82
CA SER A 243 -10.02 20.85 -15.16
C SER A 243 -9.09 20.00 -16.04
N SER A 244 -9.70 19.19 -16.89
CA SER A 244 -9.18 18.03 -17.61
C SER A 244 -8.34 18.30 -18.87
N GLU A 245 -7.59 17.24 -19.23
CA GLU A 245 -7.10 16.77 -20.55
C GLU A 245 -5.72 17.19 -21.14
N ASP A 246 -4.97 16.10 -21.41
CA ASP A 246 -4.12 15.68 -22.53
C ASP A 246 -2.70 16.21 -22.81
N GLY A 247 -1.78 15.24 -23.03
CA GLY A 247 -0.50 15.39 -23.71
C GLY A 247 0.58 14.35 -23.33
N GLU A 248 0.83 13.40 -24.23
CA GLU A 248 1.66 12.18 -24.13
C GLU A 248 3.19 12.36 -24.01
N SER A 249 3.89 11.34 -23.52
CA SER A 249 5.11 10.79 -24.18
C SER A 249 5.45 9.39 -23.67
N GLU A 250 5.77 8.51 -24.62
CA GLU A 250 6.08 7.08 -24.48
C GLU A 250 7.55 6.82 -24.10
N MET A 251 7.81 5.71 -23.40
CA MET A 251 8.97 4.84 -23.62
C MET A 251 8.60 3.41 -23.22
N GLU A 252 8.73 2.48 -24.17
CA GLU A 252 8.57 1.03 -23.99
C GLU A 252 9.87 0.39 -23.47
N VAL A 253 9.75 -0.74 -22.76
CA VAL A 253 10.75 -1.82 -22.80
C VAL A 253 10.05 -3.18 -22.64
N ASP A 254 10.51 -4.15 -23.42
CA ASP A 254 10.02 -5.52 -23.63
C ASP A 254 9.91 -6.43 -22.39
N GLY A 255 9.06 -7.45 -22.55
CA GLY A 255 8.59 -8.37 -21.52
C GLY A 255 9.43 -9.62 -21.23
N ASP A 256 8.91 -10.44 -20.33
CA ASP A 256 8.79 -11.90 -20.49
C ASP A 256 7.86 -12.48 -19.42
N ASP A 257 7.11 -13.49 -19.83
CA ASP A 257 6.21 -14.32 -19.02
C ASP A 257 7.04 -15.21 -18.08
N PHE A 258 6.78 -15.16 -16.77
CA PHE A 258 7.42 -16.05 -15.80
C PHE A 258 6.44 -16.53 -14.72
N ASP A 259 6.40 -17.86 -14.60
CA ASP A 259 5.87 -18.66 -13.50
C ASP A 259 5.96 -17.98 -12.13
N ILE A 260 4.91 -18.19 -11.31
CA ILE A 260 4.72 -17.64 -9.96
C ILE A 260 5.89 -18.02 -9.04
N THR A 261 6.94 -17.22 -9.10
CA THR A 261 8.09 -17.20 -8.21
C THR A 261 8.22 -15.77 -7.71
N ILE A 262 8.23 -15.61 -6.39
CA ILE A 262 8.26 -14.29 -5.76
C ILE A 262 9.68 -13.72 -5.98
N PRO A 263 9.85 -12.52 -6.56
CA PRO A 263 11.16 -11.90 -6.73
C PRO A 263 11.92 -11.78 -5.40
N ALA A 264 13.26 -11.85 -5.40
CA ALA A 264 14.05 -11.75 -4.18
C ALA A 264 13.86 -10.41 -3.44
N ASP A 265 13.45 -9.35 -4.16
CA ASP A 265 13.27 -7.99 -3.65
C ASP A 265 11.81 -7.66 -3.28
N THR A 266 11.06 -8.60 -2.70
CA THR A 266 9.71 -8.33 -2.21
C THR A 266 9.65 -7.93 -0.73
N ASP A 267 8.52 -7.31 -0.38
CA ASP A 267 8.16 -6.90 0.97
C ASP A 267 9.03 -5.74 1.50
N PHE A 268 9.56 -4.92 0.59
CA PHE A 268 10.27 -3.68 0.92
C PHE A 268 9.35 -2.46 0.80
N LEU A 269 9.53 -1.52 1.73
CA LEU A 269 9.04 -0.16 1.61
C LEU A 269 10.20 0.78 1.90
N ILE A 270 10.54 1.64 0.95
CA ILE A 270 11.62 2.62 1.09
C ILE A 270 11.02 4.02 0.96
N ALA A 271 10.99 4.75 2.07
CA ALA A 271 10.54 6.14 2.12
C ALA A 271 11.74 7.07 2.19
N ARG A 272 11.88 7.92 1.16
CA ARG A 272 12.95 8.92 1.02
C ARG A 272 12.37 10.30 1.29
N SER A 273 13.12 11.14 1.99
CA SER A 273 12.63 12.46 2.41
C SER A 273 12.44 13.47 1.26
N THR A 274 13.02 13.22 0.08
CA THR A 274 12.92 14.09 -1.09
C THR A 274 13.10 13.33 -2.41
N THR A 275 12.52 13.84 -3.49
CA THR A 275 12.72 13.37 -4.88
C THR A 275 14.17 13.54 -5.34
N ASP A 276 14.61 12.76 -6.34
CA ASP A 276 15.91 12.89 -7.00
C ASP A 276 16.27 14.35 -7.35
N GLY A 277 17.53 14.73 -7.09
CA GLY A 277 18.05 16.06 -7.44
C GLY A 277 17.75 17.16 -6.43
N HIS A 278 16.92 16.92 -5.42
CA HIS A 278 16.39 17.96 -4.53
C HIS A 278 16.93 17.92 -3.10
N LEU A 279 16.81 19.07 -2.41
CA LEU A 279 17.18 19.22 -1.00
C LEU A 279 16.13 18.61 -0.07
N SER A 280 16.57 18.26 1.15
CA SER A 280 15.71 17.93 2.27
C SER A 280 15.99 18.89 3.43
N TYR A 281 14.93 19.45 4.02
CA TYR A 281 15.05 20.54 4.98
C TYR A 281 15.01 20.05 6.42
N ARG A 282 15.84 20.69 7.24
CA ARG A 282 15.94 20.50 8.68
C ARG A 282 16.09 21.84 9.36
N LYS A 283 15.39 22.01 10.48
CA LYS A 283 15.60 23.13 11.40
C LYS A 283 16.43 22.63 12.59
N PRO A 284 17.50 23.33 12.99
CA PRO A 284 18.37 22.90 14.09
C PRO A 284 17.61 22.62 15.40
N GLU A 285 16.54 23.38 15.68
CA GLU A 285 15.80 23.34 16.94
C GLU A 285 14.56 22.43 16.91
N GLU A 286 14.08 22.05 15.72
CA GLU A 286 12.84 21.27 15.55
C GLU A 286 13.06 19.89 14.91
N GLY A 287 14.23 19.65 14.30
CA GLY A 287 14.49 18.44 13.50
C GLY A 287 14.10 18.60 12.03
N SER A 288 14.04 17.48 11.30
CA SER A 288 13.71 17.47 9.86
C SER A 288 12.23 17.38 9.59
N TRP A 289 11.77 18.07 8.54
CA TRP A 289 10.33 18.13 8.20
C TRP A 289 9.75 16.74 7.98
N PHE A 290 10.50 15.87 7.30
CA PHE A 290 10.10 14.51 7.00
C PHE A 290 10.04 13.63 8.25
N ILE A 291 11.09 13.58 9.08
CA ILE A 291 11.10 12.70 10.26
C ILE A 291 10.08 13.15 11.31
N GLN A 292 9.95 14.46 11.51
CA GLN A 292 8.97 15.00 12.45
C GLN A 292 7.54 14.71 12.00
N SER A 293 7.24 14.90 10.71
CA SER A 293 5.93 14.54 10.13
C SER A 293 5.69 13.03 10.21
N LEU A 294 6.65 12.20 9.84
CA LEU A 294 6.56 10.75 9.93
C LEU A 294 6.21 10.30 11.35
N CYS A 295 6.94 10.78 12.34
CA CYS A 295 6.71 10.40 13.74
C CYS A 295 5.34 10.85 14.23
N ARG A 296 4.88 12.06 13.89
CA ARG A 296 3.54 12.54 14.23
C ARG A 296 2.44 11.68 13.61
N ASN A 297 2.55 11.39 12.31
CA ASN A 297 1.54 10.61 11.60
C ASN A 297 1.51 9.15 12.09
N LEU A 298 2.66 8.56 12.43
CA LEU A 298 2.70 7.26 13.09
C LEU A 298 1.98 7.31 14.45
N GLU A 299 2.30 8.27 15.31
CA GLU A 299 1.64 8.43 16.63
C GLU A 299 0.11 8.61 16.51
N GLN A 300 -0.35 9.37 15.51
CA GLN A 300 -1.76 9.69 15.33
C GLN A 300 -2.58 8.57 14.68
N HIS A 301 -2.01 7.88 13.69
CA HIS A 301 -2.78 7.00 12.80
C HIS A 301 -2.55 5.50 13.05
N CYS A 302 -1.40 5.11 13.58
CA CYS A 302 -1.16 3.71 13.94
C CYS A 302 -2.19 3.16 14.94
N PRO A 303 -2.58 3.87 16.03
CA PRO A 303 -3.59 3.38 16.97
C PRO A 303 -4.98 3.20 16.35
N LEU A 304 -5.26 3.89 15.23
CA LEU A 304 -6.53 3.82 14.51
C LEU A 304 -6.59 2.62 13.55
N GLY A 305 -5.52 1.83 13.46
CA GLY A 305 -5.42 0.71 12.52
C GLY A 305 -5.14 1.13 11.07
N THR A 306 -4.71 2.37 10.85
CA THR A 306 -4.32 2.85 9.52
C THR A 306 -3.07 2.12 9.02
N ASP A 307 -3.08 1.70 7.77
CA ASP A 307 -1.92 1.04 7.16
C ASP A 307 -0.78 2.03 6.88
N ILE A 308 0.46 1.53 6.89
CA ILE A 308 1.68 2.34 6.77
C ILE A 308 1.72 3.18 5.49
N TYR A 309 1.14 2.70 4.39
CA TYR A 309 1.17 3.43 3.12
C TYR A 309 0.25 4.65 3.21
N THR A 310 -0.95 4.48 3.77
CA THR A 310 -1.85 5.60 4.07
C THR A 310 -1.22 6.60 5.03
N VAL A 311 -0.51 6.14 6.08
CA VAL A 311 0.25 7.03 6.98
C VAL A 311 1.27 7.86 6.19
N LEU A 312 2.00 7.24 5.26
CA LEU A 312 2.99 7.91 4.43
C LEU A 312 2.38 8.88 3.41
N LEU A 313 1.15 8.63 2.94
CA LEU A 313 0.42 9.63 2.14
C LEU A 313 0.09 10.88 2.97
N CYS A 314 -0.29 10.72 4.24
CA CYS A 314 -0.47 11.86 5.15
C CYS A 314 0.84 12.62 5.36
N VAL A 315 1.98 11.93 5.47
CA VAL A 315 3.32 12.55 5.52
C VAL A 315 3.61 13.37 4.26
N ASN A 316 3.32 12.84 3.07
CA ASN A 316 3.51 13.58 1.81
C ASN A 316 2.67 14.86 1.78
N ASN A 317 1.40 14.77 2.17
CA ASN A 317 0.51 15.93 2.23
C ASN A 317 1.03 16.99 3.22
N GLU A 318 1.45 16.56 4.41
CA GLU A 318 1.98 17.47 5.42
C GLU A 318 3.30 18.11 4.96
N VAL A 319 4.28 17.34 4.51
CA VAL A 319 5.61 17.86 4.12
C VAL A 319 5.52 18.77 2.90
N SER A 320 4.70 18.44 1.91
CA SER A 320 4.51 19.28 0.71
C SER A 320 3.83 20.63 1.02
N SER A 321 2.99 20.67 2.06
CA SER A 321 2.37 21.90 2.54
C SER A 321 3.35 22.81 3.30
N GLN A 322 4.45 22.27 3.84
CA GLN A 322 5.43 23.04 4.60
C GLN A 322 6.24 24.01 3.72
N GLY A 323 6.70 25.10 4.34
CA GLY A 323 7.51 26.12 3.69
C GLY A 323 6.74 27.06 2.74
N ILE A 324 7.05 28.36 2.85
CA ILE A 324 6.52 29.39 1.95
C ILE A 324 7.39 29.51 0.68
N LYS A 325 8.73 29.52 0.86
CA LYS A 325 9.71 29.74 -0.23
C LYS A 325 10.36 28.46 -0.74
N CYS A 326 10.36 27.39 0.04
CA CYS A 326 11.00 26.12 -0.27
C CYS A 326 9.97 25.00 -0.15
N LYS A 327 9.97 24.07 -1.11
CA LYS A 327 9.09 22.89 -1.12
C LYS A 327 9.89 21.61 -1.04
N GLN A 328 9.28 20.59 -0.43
CA GLN A 328 9.85 19.26 -0.27
C GLN A 328 8.75 18.23 -0.52
N MET A 329 9.05 17.22 -1.33
CA MET A 329 8.14 16.12 -1.62
C MET A 329 8.85 14.80 -1.31
N PRO A 330 8.46 14.11 -0.23
CA PRO A 330 8.95 12.76 0.03
C PRO A 330 8.45 11.78 -1.05
N VAL A 331 9.20 10.69 -1.26
CA VAL A 331 8.92 9.68 -2.28
C VAL A 331 9.01 8.29 -1.66
N HIS A 332 8.10 7.40 -2.05
CA HIS A 332 8.04 6.05 -1.56
C HIS A 332 8.24 5.05 -2.70
N GLU A 333 9.10 4.07 -2.50
CA GLU A 333 9.25 2.90 -3.35
C GLU A 333 8.66 1.70 -2.60
N VAL A 334 7.68 1.04 -3.20
CA VAL A 334 6.87 0.03 -2.52
C VAL A 334 6.88 -1.26 -3.32
N ALA A 335 7.46 -2.30 -2.74
CA ALA A 335 7.42 -3.69 -3.23
C ALA A 335 6.65 -4.58 -2.22
N MET A 336 5.72 -4.00 -1.48
CA MET A 336 4.91 -4.67 -0.46
C MET A 336 3.75 -5.42 -1.11
N ARG A 337 3.50 -6.67 -0.66
CA ARG A 337 2.43 -7.51 -1.22
C ARG A 337 1.16 -7.55 -0.38
N LYS A 338 1.21 -6.94 0.81
CA LYS A 338 0.17 -6.98 1.84
C LYS A 338 0.07 -5.64 2.54
N LYS A 339 -1.09 -5.35 3.13
CA LYS A 339 -1.25 -4.20 4.03
C LYS A 339 -0.41 -4.42 5.28
N LEU A 340 0.31 -3.38 5.71
CA LEU A 340 1.03 -3.38 6.98
C LEU A 340 0.34 -2.41 7.93
N VAL A 341 -0.21 -2.92 9.02
CA VAL A 341 -0.74 -2.12 10.12
C VAL A 341 0.13 -2.39 11.34
N LEU A 342 0.62 -1.32 11.97
CA LEU A 342 1.47 -1.37 13.15
C LEU A 342 0.69 -0.83 14.35
N LEU A 343 -0.10 -1.68 15.01
CA LEU A 343 -0.77 -1.27 16.26
C LEU A 343 0.26 -1.18 17.39
N PRO A 344 0.19 -0.17 18.28
CA PRO A 344 0.94 -0.21 19.54
C PRO A 344 0.58 -1.49 20.33
N PRO A 345 1.55 -2.15 20.99
CA PRO A 345 1.35 -3.40 21.73
C PRO A 345 0.48 -3.26 22.98
#